data_AF-A0A806TJ25-F1
#
_entry.id   AF-A0A806TJ25-F1
#
_cell.length_a   1.000
_cell.length_b   1.000
_cell.length_c   1.000
_cell.angle_alpha   90.00
_cell.angle_beta   90.00
_cell.angle_gamma   90.00
#
_symmetry.space_group_name_H-M   'P 1'
#
loop_
_entity.id
_entity.type
_entity.pdbx_description
1 polymer ?
#
loop_
_entity_poly.entity_id
_entity_poly.type
_entity_poly.pdbx_seq_one_letter_code
_entity_poly.pdbx_strand_id
1 'polypeptide(L)'
;MEGQHSNNRLGQIITVVATFLAFMGIGVVDPILPEIAKQIGASHWQVEMLFTSYLLMMAIMMIPAGILASRVGDKRLMVTGLIIVTIFAALCGFSNNIPQLSIFRAGWGLGNSFFFATAMTLLIALSGEVKKAVGLYEAAIGLGMAGGPLVGGVLGNASWRLPFFGTSALIFIAFILVLTIVKQPTSTKPRKAAGFKDMVKLYKLKPFTQGAVSGMLYYYGFFTVLAYTPLILSIGALQIGFVFFGWGLCLAYGSAVLAHQLEKRYQPKQVLHVSLIVFSLILICLFAFDATWLRIVLIMAAGLVSGLNNALFTSHVMEVSPYERGITSGGYNFLRWLGAAFAPLLSGVIGNAVAPQAPFLVAAILGLLAFVIMVIKVKTTSQTNEAVSK
;
A
#
# COMPACT_ATOMS: atom_id res chain seq x y z
N MET A 1 -23.87 -0.45 30.50
CA MET A 1 -22.94 -1.23 29.64
C MET A 1 -23.29 -1.14 28.16
N GLU A 2 -24.57 -0.99 27.77
CA GLU A 2 -25.00 -0.82 26.36
C GLU A 2 -24.41 0.42 25.64
N GLY A 3 -24.35 1.58 26.32
CA GLY A 3 -23.77 2.81 25.73
C GLY A 3 -22.27 2.75 25.44
N GLN A 4 -21.53 1.85 26.10
CA GLN A 4 -20.09 1.65 25.88
C GLN A 4 -19.84 0.68 24.72
N HIS A 5 -20.69 -0.32 24.53
CA HIS A 5 -20.69 -1.20 23.36
C HIS A 5 -21.10 -0.47 22.07
N SER A 6 -22.12 0.39 22.12
CA SER A 6 -22.56 1.20 20.96
C SER A 6 -21.46 2.15 20.46
N ASN A 7 -20.80 2.87 21.37
CA ASN A 7 -19.71 3.78 21.03
C ASN A 7 -18.47 3.06 20.45
N ASN A 8 -18.15 1.86 20.91
CA ASN A 8 -17.04 1.07 20.35
C ASN A 8 -17.35 0.58 18.93
N ARG A 9 -18.60 0.17 18.66
CA ARG A 9 -19.03 -0.24 17.31
C ARG A 9 -19.00 0.93 16.33
N LEU A 10 -19.49 2.10 16.74
CA LEU A 10 -19.44 3.31 15.91
C LEU A 10 -17.99 3.76 15.65
N GLY A 11 -17.15 3.78 16.68
CA GLY A 11 -15.72 4.08 16.55
C GLY A 11 -14.99 3.10 15.61
N GLN A 12 -15.34 1.82 15.67
CA GLN A 12 -14.82 0.79 14.76
C GLN A 12 -15.18 1.11 13.31
N ILE A 13 -16.46 1.38 13.02
CA ILE A 13 -16.92 1.73 11.67
C ILE A 13 -16.21 2.98 11.15
N ILE A 14 -16.12 4.03 11.98
CA ILE A 14 -15.43 5.28 11.61
C ILE A 14 -13.95 5.01 11.27
N THR A 15 -13.27 4.17 12.06
CA THR A 15 -11.87 3.82 11.81
C THR A 15 -11.70 3.00 10.54
N VAL A 16 -12.64 2.10 10.23
CA VAL A 16 -12.67 1.35 8.96
C VAL A 16 -12.88 2.29 7.77
N VAL A 17 -13.81 3.24 7.87
CA VAL A 17 -14.06 4.24 6.81
C VAL A 17 -12.84 5.15 6.62
N ALA A 18 -12.21 5.61 7.71
CA ALA A 18 -10.97 6.39 7.63
C ALA A 18 -9.85 5.58 6.96
N THR A 19 -9.76 4.27 7.24
CA THR A 19 -8.80 3.36 6.58
C THR A 19 -9.07 3.28 5.10
N PHE A 20 -10.32 3.02 4.71
CA PHE A 20 -10.73 3.00 3.31
C PHE A 20 -10.33 4.30 2.59
N LEU A 21 -10.64 5.46 3.17
CA LEU A 21 -10.32 6.78 2.57
C LEU A 21 -8.81 7.04 2.46
N ALA A 22 -8.02 6.59 3.44
CA ALA A 22 -6.57 6.72 3.42
C ALA A 22 -5.93 5.93 2.26
N PHE A 23 -6.38 4.68 2.04
CA PHE A 23 -5.91 3.85 0.92
C PHE A 23 -6.45 4.32 -0.43
N MET A 24 -7.69 4.81 -0.47
CA MET A 24 -8.29 5.46 -1.64
C MET A 24 -7.40 6.61 -2.15
N GLY A 25 -6.82 7.40 -1.24
CA GLY A 25 -5.93 8.50 -1.56
C GLY A 25 -4.63 8.14 -2.28
N ILE A 26 -4.24 6.85 -2.30
CA ILE A 26 -3.09 6.37 -3.08
C ILE A 26 -3.49 6.32 -4.56
N GLY A 27 -4.55 5.57 -4.89
CA GLY A 27 -4.97 5.31 -6.27
C GLY A 27 -5.87 6.38 -6.90
N VAL A 28 -6.32 7.38 -6.13
CA VAL A 28 -7.18 8.46 -6.67
C VAL A 28 -6.50 9.28 -7.77
N VAL A 29 -5.17 9.27 -7.81
CA VAL A 29 -4.38 10.03 -8.79
C VAL A 29 -4.14 9.24 -10.08
N ASP A 30 -4.20 7.90 -10.05
CA ASP A 30 -3.95 7.02 -11.20
C ASP A 30 -4.69 7.46 -12.49
N PRO A 31 -6.02 7.62 -12.49
CA PRO A 31 -6.78 7.96 -13.70
C PRO A 31 -6.57 9.38 -14.22
N ILE A 32 -6.00 10.27 -13.41
CA ILE A 32 -5.80 11.68 -13.79
C ILE A 32 -4.37 11.98 -14.21
N LEU A 33 -3.42 11.06 -14.06
CA LEU A 33 -2.02 11.28 -14.47
C LEU A 33 -1.89 11.73 -15.93
N PRO A 34 -2.59 11.12 -16.92
CA PRO A 34 -2.47 11.54 -18.32
C PRO A 34 -2.95 12.98 -18.53
N GLU A 35 -4.02 13.38 -17.83
CA GLU A 35 -4.59 14.72 -17.94
C GLU A 35 -3.70 15.77 -17.27
N ILE A 36 -3.07 15.44 -16.13
CA ILE A 36 -2.05 16.29 -15.49
C ILE A 36 -0.87 16.50 -16.44
N ALA A 37 -0.36 15.42 -17.05
CA ALA A 37 0.74 15.49 -18.01
C ALA A 37 0.42 16.46 -19.15
N LYS A 38 -0.78 16.31 -19.73
CA LYS A 38 -1.26 17.13 -20.85
C LYS A 38 -1.46 18.60 -20.47
N GLN A 39 -2.16 18.90 -19.37
CA GLN A 39 -2.49 20.30 -19.01
C GLN A 39 -1.30 21.08 -18.45
N ILE A 40 -0.38 20.43 -17.74
CA ILE A 40 0.81 21.08 -17.16
C ILE A 40 1.98 21.07 -18.15
N GLY A 41 1.88 20.32 -19.26
CA GLY A 41 2.97 20.17 -20.24
C GLY A 41 4.14 19.37 -19.68
N ALA A 42 3.84 18.37 -18.84
CA ALA A 42 4.84 17.54 -18.17
C ALA A 42 5.01 16.20 -18.90
N SER A 43 6.24 15.71 -18.95
CA SER A 43 6.55 14.36 -19.41
C SER A 43 6.04 13.29 -18.43
N HIS A 44 5.83 12.07 -18.92
CA HIS A 44 5.34 10.95 -18.11
C HIS A 44 6.15 10.72 -16.83
N TRP A 45 7.49 10.70 -16.92
CA TRP A 45 8.35 10.52 -15.75
C TRP A 45 8.23 11.64 -14.71
N GLN A 46 7.93 12.87 -15.14
CA GLN A 46 7.71 13.98 -14.21
C GLN A 46 6.43 13.75 -13.41
N VAL A 47 5.32 13.33 -14.04
CA VAL A 47 4.07 13.09 -13.32
C VAL A 47 4.17 11.86 -12.40
N GLU A 48 5.04 10.89 -12.70
CA GLU A 48 5.34 9.77 -11.80
C GLU A 48 6.03 10.17 -10.48
N MET A 49 6.58 11.39 -10.41
CA MET A 49 7.10 11.95 -9.16
C MET A 49 6.00 12.09 -8.11
N LEU A 50 4.72 12.17 -8.51
CA LEU A 50 3.58 12.28 -7.59
C LEU A 50 3.32 11.02 -6.78
N PHE A 51 3.60 9.86 -7.36
CA PHE A 51 3.59 8.58 -6.64
C PHE A 51 4.86 8.41 -5.83
N THR A 52 6.00 8.66 -6.46
CA THR A 52 7.33 8.50 -5.87
C THR A 52 7.47 9.33 -4.60
N SER A 53 7.16 10.63 -4.63
CA SER A 53 7.32 11.53 -3.48
C SER A 53 6.40 11.14 -2.31
N TYR A 54 5.17 10.74 -2.62
CA TYR A 54 4.19 10.27 -1.64
C TYR A 54 4.66 8.98 -0.96
N LEU A 55 5.00 7.96 -1.75
CA LEU A 55 5.35 6.63 -1.27
C LEU A 55 6.71 6.62 -0.57
N LEU A 56 7.68 7.39 -1.07
CA LEU A 56 8.99 7.53 -0.45
C LEU A 56 8.88 8.18 0.93
N MET A 57 8.15 9.30 1.04
CA MET A 57 7.92 9.95 2.33
C MET A 57 7.21 9.00 3.29
N MET A 58 6.17 8.30 2.81
CA MET A 58 5.44 7.32 3.60
C MET A 58 6.35 6.19 4.10
N ALA A 59 7.23 5.65 3.25
CA ALA A 59 8.17 4.59 3.61
C ALA A 59 9.16 5.05 4.69
N ILE A 60 9.81 6.20 4.48
CA ILE A 60 10.81 6.75 5.41
C ILE A 60 10.18 7.09 6.76
N MET A 61 8.97 7.66 6.76
CA MET A 61 8.29 8.10 7.97
C MET A 61 7.58 6.98 8.73
N MET A 62 7.42 5.79 8.15
CA MET A 62 6.72 4.66 8.79
C MET A 62 7.36 4.25 10.13
N ILE A 63 8.69 4.17 10.20
CA ILE A 63 9.39 3.80 11.43
C ILE A 63 9.30 4.92 12.48
N PRO A 64 9.65 6.19 12.18
CA PRO A 64 9.43 7.32 13.07
C PRO A 64 7.98 7.43 13.58
N ALA A 65 7.00 7.22 12.70
CA ALA A 65 5.58 7.25 13.03
C ALA A 65 5.22 6.21 14.09
N GLY A 66 5.71 4.97 13.97
CA GLY A 66 5.49 3.93 14.97
C GLY A 66 6.10 4.26 16.34
N ILE A 67 7.29 4.87 16.36
CA ILE A 67 7.93 5.33 17.59
C ILE A 67 7.12 6.47 18.22
N LEU A 68 6.69 7.43 17.41
CA LEU A 68 5.88 8.54 17.89
C LEU A 68 4.53 8.05 18.44
N ALA A 69 3.90 7.08 17.77
CA ALA A 69 2.64 6.47 18.18
C ALA A 69 2.73 5.90 19.61
N SER A 70 3.82 5.22 19.94
CA SER A 70 4.03 4.68 21.29
C SER A 70 4.17 5.75 22.39
N ARG A 71 4.54 6.99 22.02
CA ARG A 71 4.75 8.10 22.96
C ARG A 71 3.50 8.96 23.13
N VAL A 72 2.86 9.32 22.02
CA VAL A 72 1.69 10.24 22.02
C VAL A 72 0.35 9.51 22.02
N GLY A 73 0.36 8.22 21.66
CA GLY A 73 -0.82 7.36 21.56
C GLY A 73 -1.44 7.34 20.16
N ASP A 74 -2.05 6.20 19.83
CA ASP A 74 -2.53 5.90 18.47
C ASP A 74 -3.58 6.87 17.97
N LYS A 75 -4.60 7.21 18.78
CA LYS A 75 -5.65 8.16 18.38
C LYS A 75 -5.07 9.53 18.01
N ARG A 76 -4.20 10.08 18.87
CA ARG A 76 -3.65 11.44 18.68
C ARG A 76 -2.85 11.51 17.39
N LEU A 77 -1.98 10.52 17.18
CA LEU A 77 -1.17 10.48 15.97
C LEU A 77 -2.02 10.21 14.71
N MET A 78 -3.06 9.38 14.79
CA MET A 78 -4.00 9.17 13.67
C MET A 78 -4.70 10.48 13.27
N VAL A 79 -5.21 11.23 14.25
CA VAL A 79 -5.85 12.54 14.05
C VAL A 79 -4.89 13.54 13.42
N THR A 80 -3.64 13.60 13.91
CA THR A 80 -2.58 14.43 13.31
C THR A 80 -2.31 14.03 11.85
N GLY A 81 -2.26 12.73 11.56
CA GLY A 81 -2.12 12.23 10.20
C GLY A 81 -3.25 12.71 9.29
N LEU A 82 -4.50 12.52 9.71
CA LEU A 82 -5.69 12.88 8.92
C LEU A 82 -5.76 14.39 8.59
N ILE A 83 -5.40 15.27 9.53
CA ILE A 83 -5.40 16.72 9.26
C ILE A 83 -4.25 17.12 8.32
N ILE A 84 -3.05 16.53 8.47
CA ILE A 84 -1.94 16.73 7.53
C ILE A 84 -2.37 16.32 6.13
N VAL A 85 -2.97 15.13 5.99
CA VAL A 85 -3.49 14.65 4.71
C VAL A 85 -4.52 15.62 4.12
N THR A 86 -5.48 16.07 4.93
CA THR A 86 -6.52 17.01 4.49
C THR A 86 -5.92 18.27 3.87
N ILE A 87 -4.98 18.91 4.58
CA ILE A 87 -4.33 20.14 4.16
C ILE A 87 -3.54 19.92 2.87
N PHE A 88 -2.68 18.90 2.84
CA PHE A 88 -1.83 18.66 1.68
C PHE A 88 -2.59 18.16 0.45
N ALA A 89 -3.69 17.41 0.63
CA ALA A 89 -4.60 17.06 -0.46
C ALA A 89 -5.25 18.31 -1.06
N ALA A 90 -5.72 19.27 -0.24
CA ALA A 90 -6.25 20.54 -0.76
C ALA A 90 -5.18 21.34 -1.51
N LEU A 91 -3.97 21.42 -0.96
CA LEU A 91 -2.85 22.11 -1.61
C LEU A 91 -2.48 21.50 -2.97
N CYS A 92 -2.60 20.18 -3.13
CA CYS A 92 -2.43 19.53 -4.44
C CYS A 92 -3.41 20.06 -5.50
N GLY A 93 -4.68 20.28 -5.12
CA GLY A 93 -5.69 20.85 -6.01
C GLY A 93 -5.39 22.28 -6.47
N PHE A 94 -4.65 23.05 -5.68
CA PHE A 94 -4.20 24.41 -6.03
C PHE A 94 -2.85 24.47 -6.75
N SER A 95 -2.21 23.32 -7.00
CA SER A 95 -0.90 23.31 -7.63
C SER A 95 -0.94 23.70 -9.12
N ASN A 96 0.16 24.28 -9.59
CA ASN A 96 0.31 24.74 -10.98
C ASN A 96 1.48 24.10 -11.73
N ASN A 97 2.32 23.33 -11.03
CA ASN A 97 3.44 22.61 -11.64
C ASN A 97 3.77 21.32 -10.89
N ILE A 98 4.51 20.43 -11.54
CA ILE A 98 4.85 19.11 -11.01
C ILE A 98 5.71 19.17 -9.75
N PRO A 99 6.76 20.01 -9.63
CA PRO A 99 7.54 20.08 -8.39
C PRO A 99 6.68 20.45 -7.18
N GLN A 100 5.82 21.47 -7.30
CA GLN A 100 4.91 21.88 -6.24
C GLN A 100 3.95 20.75 -5.87
N LEU A 101 3.32 20.11 -6.87
CA LEU A 101 2.41 19.00 -6.65
C LEU A 101 3.13 17.80 -5.98
N SER A 102 4.38 17.53 -6.36
CA SER A 102 5.21 16.47 -5.78
C SER A 102 5.55 16.74 -4.31
N ILE A 103 5.87 17.99 -3.96
CA ILE A 103 6.13 18.39 -2.56
C ILE A 103 4.86 18.23 -1.72
N PHE A 104 3.71 18.66 -2.23
CA PHE A 104 2.45 18.50 -1.52
C PHE A 104 2.05 17.03 -1.39
N ARG A 105 2.32 16.21 -2.40
CA ARG A 105 2.16 14.74 -2.33
C ARG A 105 3.07 14.10 -1.29
N ALA A 106 4.30 14.59 -1.11
CA ALA A 106 5.16 14.14 -0.02
C ALA A 106 4.55 14.48 1.35
N GLY A 107 4.04 15.70 1.53
CA GLY A 107 3.33 16.10 2.75
C GLY A 107 2.08 15.24 3.04
N TRP A 108 1.35 14.85 1.99
CA TRP A 108 0.27 13.86 2.11
C TRP A 108 0.80 12.49 2.55
N GLY A 109 1.88 11.99 1.93
CA GLY A 109 2.53 10.73 2.32
C GLY A 109 2.98 10.71 3.79
N LEU A 110 3.46 11.84 4.32
CA LEU A 110 3.77 12.01 5.74
C LEU A 110 2.53 11.79 6.61
N GLY A 111 1.41 12.47 6.32
CA GLY A 111 0.16 12.29 7.07
C GLY A 111 -0.34 10.85 7.01
N ASN A 112 -0.18 10.20 5.85
CA ASN A 112 -0.59 8.81 5.67
C ASN A 112 0.30 7.83 6.47
N SER A 113 1.60 8.11 6.64
CA SER A 113 2.47 7.27 7.48
C SER A 113 2.01 7.20 8.94
N PHE A 114 1.53 8.32 9.50
CA PHE A 114 0.98 8.42 10.85
C PHE A 114 -0.30 7.60 10.99
N PHE A 115 -1.15 7.66 9.97
CA PHE A 115 -2.36 6.86 9.89
C PHE A 115 -2.03 5.36 9.87
N PHE A 116 -1.14 4.92 8.98
CA PHE A 116 -0.78 3.51 8.84
C PHE A 116 -0.15 2.91 10.09
N ALA A 117 0.67 3.69 10.80
CA ALA A 117 1.29 3.26 12.05
C ALA A 117 0.26 2.98 13.18
N THR A 118 -0.93 3.56 13.10
CA THR A 118 -1.90 3.62 14.21
C THR A 118 -3.22 2.88 13.92
N ALA A 119 -3.67 2.84 12.66
CA ALA A 119 -5.00 2.36 12.27
C ALA A 119 -5.27 0.89 12.69
N MET A 120 -4.34 -0.03 12.39
CA MET A 120 -4.50 -1.45 12.75
C MET A 120 -4.63 -1.63 14.28
N THR A 121 -3.82 -0.89 15.05
CA THR A 121 -3.84 -1.00 16.52
C THR A 121 -5.13 -0.46 17.11
N LEU A 122 -5.61 0.66 16.57
CA LEU A 122 -6.89 1.24 16.97
C LEU A 122 -8.05 0.29 16.65
N LEU A 123 -8.03 -0.34 15.46
CA LEU A 123 -9.02 -1.36 15.10
C LEU A 123 -8.98 -2.58 16.01
N ILE A 124 -7.80 -3.07 16.38
CA ILE A 124 -7.68 -4.19 17.34
C ILE A 124 -8.32 -3.81 18.68
N ALA A 125 -8.00 -2.62 19.19
CA ALA A 125 -8.55 -2.14 20.46
C ALA A 125 -10.09 -1.97 20.43
N LEU A 126 -10.62 -1.45 19.32
CA LEU A 126 -12.07 -1.24 19.15
C LEU A 126 -12.83 -2.53 18.87
N SER A 127 -12.19 -3.50 18.21
CA SER A 127 -12.82 -4.77 17.82
C SER A 127 -12.85 -5.79 18.96
N GLY A 128 -11.93 -5.69 19.93
CA GLY A 128 -11.72 -6.71 20.98
C GLY A 128 -11.08 -8.01 20.48
N GLU A 129 -11.08 -8.26 19.18
CA GLU A 129 -10.56 -9.46 18.54
C GLU A 129 -9.58 -9.13 17.41
N VAL A 130 -8.37 -9.68 17.48
CA VAL A 130 -7.30 -9.45 16.50
C VAL A 130 -7.72 -9.93 15.10
N LYS A 131 -8.31 -11.13 15.00
CA LYS A 131 -8.70 -11.72 13.70
C LYS A 131 -9.74 -10.84 12.98
N LYS A 132 -10.74 -10.34 13.71
CA LYS A 132 -11.75 -9.44 13.19
C LYS A 132 -11.17 -8.10 12.74
N ALA A 133 -10.29 -7.51 13.55
CA ALA A 133 -9.64 -6.24 13.22
C ALA A 133 -8.77 -6.33 11.96
N VAL A 134 -7.97 -7.38 11.83
CA VAL A 134 -7.16 -7.64 10.63
C VAL A 134 -8.06 -7.80 9.41
N GLY A 135 -9.13 -8.60 9.50
CA GLY A 135 -10.07 -8.78 8.40
C GLY A 135 -10.73 -7.47 7.94
N LEU A 136 -11.17 -6.63 8.89
CA LEU A 136 -11.75 -5.32 8.59
C LEU A 136 -10.73 -4.35 7.97
N TYR A 137 -9.50 -4.36 8.48
CA TYR A 137 -8.41 -3.53 7.96
C TYR A 137 -8.10 -3.91 6.51
N GLU A 138 -7.83 -5.18 6.23
CA GLU A 138 -7.51 -5.67 4.88
C GLU A 138 -8.69 -5.46 3.90
N ALA A 139 -9.94 -5.63 4.36
CA ALA A 139 -11.11 -5.32 3.55
C ALA A 139 -11.15 -3.82 3.17
N ALA A 140 -10.85 -2.94 4.12
CA ALA A 140 -10.76 -1.50 3.87
C ALA A 140 -9.60 -1.15 2.92
N ILE A 141 -8.47 -1.85 2.99
CA ILE A 141 -7.36 -1.71 2.02
C ILE A 141 -7.84 -2.04 0.62
N GLY A 142 -8.39 -3.25 0.44
CA GLY A 142 -8.79 -3.73 -0.88
C GLY A 142 -9.86 -2.84 -1.51
N LEU A 143 -10.88 -2.47 -0.73
CA LEU A 143 -11.92 -1.55 -1.18
C LEU A 143 -11.37 -0.15 -1.44
N GLY A 144 -10.46 0.36 -0.61
CA GLY A 144 -9.84 1.67 -0.80
C GLY A 144 -9.02 1.73 -2.09
N MET A 145 -8.19 0.71 -2.32
CA MET A 145 -7.41 0.58 -3.56
C MET A 145 -8.29 0.45 -4.81
N ALA A 146 -9.46 -0.19 -4.71
CA ALA A 146 -10.43 -0.22 -5.80
C ALA A 146 -11.15 1.14 -5.98
N GLY A 147 -11.62 1.71 -4.88
CA GLY A 147 -12.43 2.93 -4.87
C GLY A 147 -11.68 4.18 -5.29
N GLY A 148 -10.36 4.24 -5.03
CA GLY A 148 -9.51 5.38 -5.40
C GLY A 148 -9.59 5.72 -6.89
N PRO A 149 -9.17 4.80 -7.77
CA PRO A 149 -9.24 5.00 -9.21
C PRO A 149 -10.66 5.30 -9.71
N LEU A 150 -11.70 4.69 -9.14
CA LEU A 150 -13.08 5.00 -9.53
C LEU A 150 -13.45 6.46 -9.23
N VAL A 151 -13.22 6.91 -7.99
CA VAL A 151 -13.48 8.30 -7.57
C VAL A 151 -12.60 9.28 -8.36
N GLY A 152 -11.34 8.94 -8.56
CA GLY A 152 -10.39 9.71 -9.36
C GLY A 152 -10.84 9.86 -10.80
N GLY A 153 -11.36 8.79 -11.43
CA GLY A 153 -11.82 8.80 -12.80
C GLY A 153 -13.09 9.62 -12.98
N VAL A 154 -14.05 9.48 -12.05
CA VAL A 154 -15.32 10.23 -12.07
C VAL A 154 -15.08 11.73 -11.89
N LEU A 155 -14.34 12.13 -10.85
CA LEU A 155 -14.06 13.54 -10.59
C LEU A 155 -13.06 14.11 -11.61
N GLY A 156 -12.07 13.31 -11.99
CA GLY A 156 -11.03 13.67 -12.96
C GLY A 156 -11.55 13.94 -14.36
N ASN A 157 -12.66 13.31 -14.74
CA ASN A 157 -13.32 13.56 -16.02
C ASN A 157 -13.83 15.01 -16.15
N ALA A 158 -14.18 15.66 -15.04
CA ALA A 158 -14.54 17.08 -15.03
C ALA A 158 -13.30 17.98 -14.88
N SER A 159 -12.39 17.63 -13.97
CA SER A 159 -11.10 18.32 -13.82
C SER A 159 -10.15 17.46 -12.99
N TRP A 160 -8.89 17.36 -13.40
CA TRP A 160 -7.85 16.64 -12.64
C TRP A 160 -7.62 17.22 -11.23
N ARG A 161 -8.07 18.46 -10.95
CA ARG A 161 -7.98 19.07 -9.62
C ARG A 161 -9.04 18.56 -8.65
N LEU A 162 -10.22 18.17 -9.14
CA LEU A 162 -11.36 17.78 -8.30
C LEU A 162 -11.10 16.53 -7.45
N PRO A 163 -10.41 15.48 -7.92
CA PRO A 163 -10.02 14.35 -7.08
C PRO A 163 -9.25 14.75 -5.82
N PHE A 164 -8.39 15.77 -5.90
CA PHE A 164 -7.63 16.29 -4.75
C PHE A 164 -8.54 16.97 -3.72
N PHE A 165 -9.43 17.86 -4.17
CA PHE A 165 -10.40 18.53 -3.30
C PHE A 165 -11.43 17.57 -2.71
N GLY A 166 -11.96 16.64 -3.52
CA GLY A 166 -12.89 15.61 -3.06
C GLY A 166 -12.27 14.71 -1.99
N THR A 167 -11.03 14.28 -2.20
CA THR A 167 -10.30 13.49 -1.20
C THR A 167 -10.03 14.29 0.06
N SER A 168 -9.64 15.56 -0.06
CA SER A 168 -9.46 16.46 1.09
C SER A 168 -10.75 16.60 1.91
N ALA A 169 -11.90 16.83 1.26
CA ALA A 169 -13.18 16.95 1.93
C ALA A 169 -13.59 15.66 2.66
N LEU A 170 -13.45 14.50 2.00
CA LEU A 170 -13.78 13.20 2.61
C LEU A 170 -12.89 12.89 3.82
N ILE A 171 -11.58 13.15 3.71
CA ILE A 171 -10.64 12.90 4.81
C ILE A 171 -10.82 13.92 5.93
N PHE A 172 -11.23 15.15 5.63
CA PHE A 172 -11.61 16.13 6.65
C PHE A 172 -12.82 15.67 7.47
N ILE A 173 -13.85 15.12 6.81
CA ILE A 173 -15.00 14.53 7.49
C ILE A 173 -14.53 13.38 8.40
N ALA A 174 -13.68 12.48 7.89
CA ALA A 174 -13.12 11.40 8.70
C ALA A 174 -12.29 11.93 9.89
N PHE A 175 -11.51 12.99 9.71
CA PHE A 175 -10.78 13.68 10.77
C PHE A 175 -11.72 14.14 11.89
N ILE A 176 -12.80 14.84 11.55
CA ILE A 176 -13.79 15.32 12.53
C ILE A 176 -14.44 14.15 13.27
N LEU A 177 -14.86 13.10 12.55
CA LEU A 177 -15.50 11.92 13.14
C LEU A 177 -14.55 11.17 14.09
N VAL A 178 -13.29 10.98 13.70
CA VAL A 178 -12.27 10.33 14.54
C VAL A 178 -11.96 11.19 15.77
N LEU A 179 -11.80 12.50 15.59
CA LEU A 179 -11.49 13.43 16.67
C LEU A 179 -12.56 13.41 17.75
N THR A 180 -13.83 13.46 17.34
CA THR A 180 -15.00 13.63 18.22
C THR A 180 -15.54 12.31 18.79
N ILE A 181 -15.61 11.23 18.00
CA ILE A 181 -16.32 10.00 18.39
C ILE A 181 -15.38 8.90 18.87
N VAL A 182 -14.24 8.70 18.19
CA VAL A 182 -13.33 7.58 18.52
C VAL A 182 -12.63 7.87 19.84
N LYS A 183 -12.73 6.98 20.83
CA LYS A 183 -12.03 7.14 22.11
C LYS A 183 -10.60 6.62 22.01
N GLN A 184 -9.67 7.27 22.72
CA GLN A 184 -8.31 6.78 22.83
C GLN A 184 -8.33 5.48 23.66
N PRO A 185 -7.82 4.36 23.15
CA PRO A 185 -7.74 3.14 23.93
C PRO A 185 -6.83 3.35 25.14
N THR A 186 -7.33 3.07 26.33
CA THR A 186 -6.51 2.94 27.54
C THR A 186 -5.77 1.60 27.47
N SER A 187 -4.62 1.58 26.78
CA SER A 187 -3.74 0.41 26.84
C SER A 187 -3.05 0.37 28.20
N THR A 188 -3.26 -0.72 28.96
CA THR A 188 -2.55 -1.00 30.21
C THR A 188 -1.15 -1.56 29.98
N LYS A 189 -0.79 -1.93 28.75
CA LYS A 189 0.55 -2.41 28.39
C LYS A 189 1.32 -1.34 27.61
N PRO A 190 2.52 -0.94 28.06
CA PRO A 190 3.37 -0.05 27.29
C PRO A 190 3.78 -0.75 25.99
N ARG A 191 3.49 -0.11 24.86
CA ARG A 191 3.86 -0.62 23.54
C ARG A 191 5.38 -0.49 23.40
N LYS A 192 6.10 -1.60 23.23
CA LYS A 192 7.51 -1.52 22.84
C LYS A 192 7.56 -0.92 21.45
N ALA A 193 8.03 0.33 21.35
CA ALA A 193 8.40 0.91 20.07
C ALA A 193 9.39 -0.06 19.40
N ALA A 194 9.24 -0.32 18.10
CA ALA A 194 10.24 -1.05 17.35
C ALA A 194 11.56 -0.27 17.46
N GLY A 195 12.47 -0.72 18.33
CA GLY A 195 13.74 -0.07 18.50
C GLY A 195 14.55 -0.19 17.21
N PHE A 196 15.36 0.81 16.88
CA PHE A 196 16.31 0.70 15.77
C PHE A 196 17.16 -0.58 15.89
N LYS A 197 17.53 -0.96 17.12
CA LYS A 197 18.24 -2.22 17.41
C LYS A 197 17.44 -3.47 17.04
N ASP A 198 16.13 -3.48 17.28
CA ASP A 198 15.28 -4.64 16.96
C ASP A 198 15.08 -4.76 15.45
N MET A 199 14.94 -3.64 14.74
CA MET A 199 14.92 -3.62 13.27
C MET A 199 16.22 -4.16 12.68
N VAL A 200 17.39 -3.72 13.20
CA VAL A 200 18.69 -4.24 12.74
C VAL A 200 18.80 -5.74 12.98
N LYS A 201 18.36 -6.25 14.14
CA LYS A 201 18.38 -7.70 14.40
C LYS A 201 17.39 -8.47 13.51
N LEU A 202 16.21 -7.90 13.26
CA LEU A 202 15.21 -8.45 12.34
C LEU A 202 15.79 -8.61 10.93
N TYR A 203 16.47 -7.60 10.39
CA TYR A 203 17.13 -7.70 9.07
C TYR A 203 18.37 -8.62 9.04
N LYS A 204 18.92 -9.02 10.20
CA LYS A 204 19.94 -10.07 10.27
C LYS A 204 19.33 -11.46 10.16
N LEU A 205 18.03 -11.63 10.40
CA LEU A 205 17.34 -12.90 10.16
C LEU A 205 17.20 -13.13 8.67
N LYS A 206 18.05 -14.01 8.14
CA LYS A 206 18.08 -14.32 6.71
C LYS A 206 16.72 -14.72 6.13
N PRO A 207 15.87 -15.55 6.79
CA PRO A 207 14.55 -15.88 6.25
C PRO A 207 13.62 -14.66 6.13
N PHE A 208 13.66 -13.76 7.12
CA PHE A 208 12.89 -12.52 7.07
C PHE A 208 13.38 -11.60 5.94
N THR A 209 14.69 -11.37 5.86
CA THR A 209 15.28 -10.50 4.83
C THR A 209 15.07 -11.06 3.43
N GLN A 210 15.13 -12.37 3.26
CA GLN A 210 14.78 -13.05 2.01
C GLN A 210 13.34 -12.70 1.58
N GLY A 211 12.36 -12.88 2.48
CA GLY A 211 10.96 -12.54 2.22
C GLY A 211 10.73 -11.04 1.99
N ALA A 212 11.40 -10.19 2.76
CA ALA A 212 11.22 -8.74 2.67
C ALA A 212 11.86 -8.13 1.41
N VAL A 213 13.04 -8.59 0.99
CA VAL A 213 13.67 -8.15 -0.26
C VAL A 213 12.90 -8.69 -1.47
N SER A 214 12.47 -9.96 -1.45
CA SER A 214 11.62 -10.51 -2.51
C SER A 214 10.29 -9.73 -2.61
N GLY A 215 9.67 -9.42 -1.48
CA GLY A 215 8.47 -8.59 -1.42
C GLY A 215 8.68 -7.18 -1.98
N MET A 216 9.81 -6.53 -1.68
CA MET A 216 10.19 -5.22 -2.26
C MET A 216 10.27 -5.26 -3.79
N LEU A 217 10.96 -6.27 -4.34
CA LEU A 217 11.12 -6.44 -5.78
C LEU A 217 9.78 -6.72 -6.48
N TYR A 218 8.92 -7.54 -5.88
CA TYR A 218 7.56 -7.74 -6.37
C TYR A 218 6.73 -6.44 -6.31
N TYR A 219 6.86 -5.67 -5.23
CA TYR A 219 6.13 -4.41 -5.07
C TYR A 219 6.55 -3.33 -6.08
N TYR A 220 7.77 -3.42 -6.62
CA TYR A 220 8.14 -2.62 -7.79
C TYR A 220 7.18 -2.92 -8.95
N GLY A 221 7.03 -4.20 -9.34
CA GLY A 221 6.15 -4.57 -10.43
C GLY A 221 4.67 -4.28 -10.16
N PHE A 222 4.23 -4.43 -8.91
CA PHE A 222 2.89 -3.99 -8.47
C PHE A 222 2.64 -2.52 -8.81
N PHE A 223 3.57 -1.63 -8.44
CA PHE A 223 3.43 -0.19 -8.70
C PHE A 223 3.72 0.20 -10.14
N THR A 224 4.50 -0.57 -10.90
CA THR A 224 4.55 -0.43 -12.36
C THR A 224 3.17 -0.69 -12.98
N VAL A 225 2.44 -1.72 -12.55
CA VAL A 225 1.07 -1.95 -13.04
C VAL A 225 0.13 -0.83 -12.59
N LEU A 226 0.17 -0.45 -11.31
CA LEU A 226 -0.76 0.52 -10.74
C LEU A 226 -0.54 1.95 -11.26
N ALA A 227 0.68 2.49 -11.12
CA ALA A 227 0.97 3.89 -11.36
C ALA A 227 1.32 4.21 -12.82
N TYR A 228 2.04 3.30 -13.50
CA TYR A 228 2.57 3.58 -14.85
C TYR A 228 1.61 3.23 -15.99
N THR A 229 0.81 2.17 -15.83
CA THR A 229 -0.11 1.73 -16.89
C THR A 229 -1.14 2.78 -17.34
N PRO A 230 -1.72 3.64 -16.47
CA PRO A 230 -2.59 4.74 -16.90
C PRO A 230 -2.01 5.61 -18.02
N LEU A 231 -0.69 5.83 -18.03
CA LEU A 231 0.00 6.71 -18.99
C LEU A 231 0.10 6.12 -20.40
N ILE A 232 -0.10 4.81 -20.55
CA ILE A 232 0.09 4.10 -21.82
C ILE A 232 -1.19 3.47 -22.38
N LEU A 233 -2.29 3.45 -21.61
CA LEU A 233 -3.56 2.86 -22.07
C LEU A 233 -4.27 3.72 -23.12
N SER A 234 -3.94 5.01 -23.21
CA SER A 234 -4.53 5.97 -24.17
C SER A 234 -6.07 5.99 -24.16
N ILE A 235 -6.67 5.79 -22.98
CA ILE A 235 -8.12 5.89 -22.74
C ILE A 235 -8.42 7.03 -21.75
N GLY A 236 -9.67 7.47 -21.68
CA GLY A 236 -10.07 8.58 -20.80
C GLY A 236 -10.02 8.23 -19.31
N ALA A 237 -9.95 9.25 -18.46
CA ALA A 237 -9.83 9.12 -17.00
C ALA A 237 -10.92 8.23 -16.39
N LEU A 238 -12.16 8.35 -16.86
CA LEU A 238 -13.27 7.52 -16.38
C LEU A 238 -13.05 6.03 -16.72
N GLN A 239 -12.61 5.71 -17.94
CA GLN A 239 -12.30 4.33 -18.33
C GLN A 239 -11.13 3.77 -17.51
N ILE A 240 -10.06 4.54 -17.31
CA ILE A 240 -8.94 4.14 -16.44
C ILE A 240 -9.48 3.83 -15.02
N GLY A 241 -10.35 4.70 -14.50
CA GLY A 241 -11.00 4.49 -13.20
C GLY A 241 -11.75 3.16 -13.11
N PHE A 242 -12.52 2.79 -14.13
CA PHE A 242 -13.21 1.48 -14.16
C PHE A 242 -12.25 0.29 -14.28
N VAL A 243 -11.20 0.40 -15.10
CA VAL A 243 -10.18 -0.65 -15.26
C VAL A 243 -9.53 -0.94 -13.90
N PHE A 244 -9.11 0.10 -13.18
CA PHE A 244 -8.45 -0.06 -11.90
C PHE A 244 -9.41 -0.33 -10.73
N PHE A 245 -10.69 0.02 -10.85
CA PHE A 245 -11.72 -0.49 -9.96
C PHE A 245 -11.84 -2.01 -10.09
N GLY A 246 -11.91 -2.52 -11.33
CA GLY A 246 -11.90 -3.96 -11.60
C GLY A 246 -10.63 -4.66 -11.09
N TRP A 247 -9.46 -4.07 -11.34
CA TRP A 247 -8.18 -4.51 -10.78
C TRP A 247 -8.22 -4.60 -9.24
N GLY A 248 -8.76 -3.57 -8.58
CA GLY A 248 -8.86 -3.50 -7.13
C GLY A 248 -9.83 -4.54 -6.55
N LEU A 249 -10.95 -4.83 -7.23
CA LEU A 249 -11.85 -5.93 -6.86
C LEU A 249 -11.17 -7.30 -6.97
N CYS A 250 -10.43 -7.53 -8.06
CA CYS A 250 -9.62 -8.73 -8.24
C CYS A 250 -8.56 -8.85 -7.14
N LEU A 251 -7.87 -7.76 -6.79
CA LEU A 251 -6.91 -7.69 -5.70
C LEU A 251 -7.55 -8.02 -4.35
N ALA A 252 -8.71 -7.43 -4.04
CA ALA A 252 -9.44 -7.71 -2.81
C ALA A 252 -9.82 -9.19 -2.71
N TYR A 253 -10.31 -9.79 -3.80
CA TYR A 253 -10.63 -11.22 -3.85
C TYR A 253 -9.38 -12.10 -3.69
N GLY A 254 -8.28 -11.75 -4.38
CA GLY A 254 -7.00 -12.45 -4.29
C GLY A 254 -6.45 -12.51 -2.88
N SER A 255 -6.52 -11.39 -2.16
CA SER A 255 -6.05 -11.26 -0.77
C SER A 255 -6.99 -11.93 0.24
N ALA A 256 -8.29 -11.66 0.17
CA ALA A 256 -9.23 -12.07 1.23
C ALA A 256 -9.72 -13.51 1.08
N VAL A 257 -9.90 -14.00 -0.15
CA VAL A 257 -10.54 -15.29 -0.43
C VAL A 257 -9.51 -16.29 -0.93
N LEU A 258 -8.83 -15.99 -2.04
CA LEU A 258 -7.95 -16.94 -2.70
C LEU A 258 -6.75 -17.32 -1.82
N ALA A 259 -6.09 -16.34 -1.19
CA ALA A 259 -4.97 -16.59 -0.28
C ALA A 259 -5.40 -17.50 0.89
N HIS A 260 -6.51 -17.19 1.56
CA HIS A 260 -6.99 -17.99 2.69
C HIS A 260 -7.33 -19.44 2.29
N GLN A 261 -7.90 -19.65 1.10
CA GLN A 261 -8.20 -20.99 0.60
C GLN A 261 -6.93 -21.80 0.33
N LEU A 262 -5.90 -21.17 -0.24
CA LEU A 262 -4.64 -21.83 -0.56
C LEU A 262 -3.80 -22.12 0.68
N GLU A 263 -3.77 -21.20 1.66
CA GLU A 263 -3.05 -21.39 2.93
C GLU A 263 -3.62 -22.54 3.79
N LYS A 264 -4.88 -22.97 3.57
CA LYS A 264 -5.43 -24.18 4.23
C LYS A 264 -4.75 -25.47 3.77
N ARG A 265 -4.15 -25.47 2.58
CA ARG A 265 -3.62 -26.69 1.93
C ARG A 265 -2.11 -26.62 1.72
N TYR A 266 -1.54 -25.43 1.60
CA TYR A 266 -0.14 -25.21 1.23
C TYR A 266 0.51 -24.17 2.14
N GLN A 267 1.83 -24.27 2.33
CA GLN A 267 2.57 -23.24 3.05
C GLN A 267 2.64 -21.95 2.21
N PRO A 268 2.58 -20.75 2.82
CA PRO A 268 2.60 -19.48 2.07
C PRO A 268 3.79 -19.36 1.10
N LYS A 269 4.96 -19.84 1.54
CA LYS A 269 6.18 -19.85 0.73
C LYS A 269 6.04 -20.65 -0.58
N GLN A 270 5.35 -21.79 -0.55
CA GLN A 270 5.15 -22.65 -1.73
C GLN A 270 4.23 -21.98 -2.74
N VAL A 271 3.16 -21.32 -2.25
CA VAL A 271 2.23 -20.61 -3.11
C VAL A 271 2.89 -19.38 -3.73
N LEU A 272 3.71 -18.64 -2.96
CA LEU A 272 4.50 -17.51 -3.46
C LEU A 272 5.40 -17.86 -4.64
N HIS A 273 5.99 -19.06 -4.65
CA HIS A 273 6.81 -19.51 -5.77
C HIS A 273 6.03 -19.52 -7.08
N VAL A 274 4.81 -20.07 -7.05
CA VAL A 274 3.95 -20.15 -8.24
C VAL A 274 3.40 -18.77 -8.61
N SER A 275 2.89 -18.02 -7.63
CA SER A 275 2.24 -16.73 -7.91
C SER A 275 3.22 -15.65 -8.38
N LEU A 276 4.48 -15.67 -7.96
CA LEU A 276 5.52 -14.78 -8.50
C LEU A 276 5.81 -15.08 -9.97
N ILE A 277 5.90 -16.36 -10.37
CA ILE A 277 6.06 -16.75 -11.77
C ILE A 277 4.86 -16.28 -12.59
N VAL A 278 3.64 -16.55 -12.12
CA VAL A 278 2.41 -16.12 -12.81
C VAL A 278 2.36 -14.60 -12.97
N PHE A 279 2.72 -13.84 -11.92
CA PHE A 279 2.78 -12.38 -11.99
C PHE A 279 3.80 -11.90 -13.03
N SER A 280 5.01 -12.46 -13.03
CA SER A 280 6.04 -12.15 -14.04
C SER A 280 5.59 -12.49 -15.46
N LEU A 281 4.87 -13.60 -15.66
CA LEU A 281 4.32 -13.95 -16.97
C LEU A 281 3.27 -12.94 -17.45
N ILE A 282 2.40 -12.45 -16.55
CA ILE A 282 1.44 -11.40 -16.88
C ILE A 282 2.17 -10.11 -17.29
N LEU A 283 3.24 -9.74 -16.58
CA LEU A 283 4.06 -8.57 -16.92
C LEU A 283 4.77 -8.75 -18.28
N ILE A 284 5.28 -9.95 -18.60
CA ILE A 284 5.83 -10.26 -19.92
C ILE A 284 4.75 -10.12 -21.01
N CYS A 285 3.53 -10.56 -20.73
CA CYS A 285 2.40 -10.38 -21.66
C CYS A 285 2.05 -8.89 -21.84
N LEU A 286 2.07 -8.09 -20.77
CA LEU A 286 1.86 -6.63 -20.86
C LEU A 286 2.96 -5.93 -21.67
N PHE A 287 4.19 -6.45 -21.62
CA PHE A 287 5.28 -6.01 -22.50
C PHE A 287 5.07 -6.41 -23.96
N ALA A 288 4.68 -7.67 -24.20
CA ALA A 288 4.62 -8.26 -25.54
C ALA A 288 3.39 -7.85 -26.36
N PHE A 289 2.25 -7.57 -25.71
CA PHE A 289 1.00 -7.29 -26.40
C PHE A 289 0.57 -5.82 -26.28
N ASP A 290 0.19 -5.24 -27.42
CA ASP A 290 -0.21 -3.83 -27.52
C ASP A 290 -1.73 -3.62 -27.58
N ALA A 291 -2.51 -4.69 -27.81
CA ALA A 291 -3.97 -4.60 -27.90
C ALA A 291 -4.59 -4.13 -26.57
N THR A 292 -5.29 -2.99 -26.59
CA THR A 292 -5.84 -2.33 -25.39
C THR A 292 -6.76 -3.24 -24.57
N TRP A 293 -7.67 -3.98 -25.22
CA TRP A 293 -8.58 -4.89 -24.52
C TRP A 293 -7.82 -6.00 -23.79
N LEU A 294 -6.75 -6.52 -24.40
CA LEU A 294 -5.91 -7.56 -23.80
C LEU A 294 -5.10 -7.00 -22.63
N ARG A 295 -4.58 -5.77 -22.75
CA ARG A 295 -3.93 -5.07 -21.62
C ARG A 295 -4.88 -4.91 -20.44
N ILE A 296 -6.14 -4.51 -20.67
CA ILE A 296 -7.14 -4.38 -19.60
C ILE A 296 -7.36 -5.71 -18.88
N VAL A 297 -7.53 -6.81 -19.63
CA VAL A 297 -7.69 -8.15 -19.04
C VAL A 297 -6.45 -8.56 -18.24
N LEU A 298 -5.25 -8.32 -18.78
CA LEU A 298 -3.98 -8.62 -18.11
C LEU A 298 -3.78 -7.77 -16.85
N ILE A 299 -4.16 -6.50 -16.85
CA ILE A 299 -4.16 -5.64 -15.66
C ILE A 299 -5.08 -6.26 -14.61
N MET A 300 -6.34 -6.55 -14.93
CA MET A 300 -7.27 -7.16 -13.95
C MET A 300 -6.74 -8.48 -13.39
N ALA A 301 -6.15 -9.34 -14.24
CA ALA A 301 -5.49 -10.57 -13.82
C ALA A 301 -4.30 -10.30 -12.90
N ALA A 302 -3.48 -9.27 -13.20
CA ALA A 302 -2.39 -8.84 -12.33
C ALA A 302 -2.91 -8.40 -10.96
N GLY A 303 -4.09 -7.77 -10.88
CA GLY A 303 -4.76 -7.41 -9.63
C GLY A 303 -5.04 -8.63 -8.75
N LEU A 304 -5.62 -9.69 -9.32
CA LEU A 304 -5.89 -10.95 -8.61
C LEU A 304 -4.62 -11.55 -8.00
N VAL A 305 -3.58 -11.70 -8.83
CA VAL A 305 -2.30 -12.28 -8.41
C VAL A 305 -1.58 -11.38 -7.41
N SER A 306 -1.73 -10.06 -7.56
CA SER A 306 -1.18 -9.09 -6.62
C SER A 306 -1.82 -9.19 -5.23
N GLY A 307 -3.14 -9.33 -5.19
CA GLY A 307 -3.88 -9.58 -3.95
C GLY A 307 -3.37 -10.82 -3.23
N LEU A 308 -3.21 -11.92 -3.98
CA LEU A 308 -2.65 -13.17 -3.47
C LEU A 308 -1.23 -12.98 -2.92
N ASN A 309 -0.33 -12.37 -3.69
CA ASN A 309 1.06 -12.11 -3.27
C ASN A 309 1.12 -11.24 -2.00
N ASN A 310 0.30 -10.18 -1.92
CA ASN A 310 0.30 -9.26 -0.78
C ASN A 310 -0.03 -9.97 0.54
N ALA A 311 -1.06 -10.82 0.51
CA ALA A 311 -1.44 -11.63 1.66
C ALA A 311 -0.34 -12.63 2.03
N LEU A 312 0.12 -13.42 1.06
CA LEU A 312 1.08 -14.50 1.32
C LEU A 312 2.45 -14.01 1.78
N PHE A 313 2.96 -12.90 1.23
CA PHE A 313 4.21 -12.32 1.71
C PHE A 313 4.07 -11.88 3.17
N THR A 314 2.93 -11.26 3.52
CA THR A 314 2.64 -10.83 4.89
C THR A 314 2.57 -12.04 5.83
N SER A 315 1.87 -13.11 5.46
CA SER A 315 1.84 -14.36 6.21
C SER A 315 3.25 -14.94 6.37
N HIS A 316 4.01 -15.05 5.28
CA HIS A 316 5.36 -15.63 5.29
C HIS A 316 6.33 -14.89 6.22
N VAL A 317 6.42 -13.56 6.13
CA VAL A 317 7.34 -12.79 6.98
C VAL A 317 6.95 -12.84 8.46
N MET A 318 5.65 -12.99 8.75
CA MET A 318 5.13 -13.16 10.10
C MET A 318 5.45 -14.54 10.67
N GLU A 319 5.39 -15.58 9.86
CA GLU A 319 5.72 -16.96 10.28
C GLU A 319 7.21 -17.14 10.58
N VAL A 320 8.09 -16.52 9.78
CA VAL A 320 9.55 -16.72 9.93
C VAL A 320 10.20 -15.79 10.95
N SER A 321 9.47 -14.79 11.45
CA SER A 321 10.01 -13.80 12.40
C SER A 321 9.63 -14.15 13.84
N PRO A 322 10.61 -14.29 14.76
CA PRO A 322 10.36 -14.48 16.19
C PRO A 322 10.04 -13.16 16.91
N TYR A 323 10.12 -12.01 16.21
CA TYR A 323 9.90 -10.70 16.81
C TYR A 323 8.41 -10.37 16.94
N GLU A 324 8.10 -9.41 17.81
CA GLU A 324 6.74 -8.89 17.95
C GLU A 324 6.18 -8.46 16.58
N ARG A 325 4.90 -8.78 16.34
CA ARG A 325 4.23 -8.54 15.05
C ARG A 325 4.35 -7.10 14.55
N GLY A 326 4.37 -6.12 15.46
CA GLY A 326 4.56 -4.70 15.09
C GLY A 326 5.94 -4.41 14.50
N ILE A 327 6.99 -5.02 15.04
CA ILE A 327 8.37 -4.88 14.54
C ILE A 327 8.49 -5.57 13.19
N THR A 328 7.99 -6.80 13.08
CA THR A 328 7.98 -7.59 11.84
C THR A 328 7.20 -6.88 10.73
N SER A 329 5.98 -6.43 11.01
CA SER A 329 5.15 -5.68 10.05
C SER A 329 5.83 -4.39 9.61
N GLY A 330 6.37 -3.61 10.56
CA GLY A 330 7.01 -2.34 10.25
C GLY A 330 8.25 -2.52 9.36
N GLY A 331 9.09 -3.51 9.66
CA GLY A 331 10.29 -3.80 8.88
C GLY A 331 9.95 -4.29 7.47
N TYR A 332 8.97 -5.19 7.36
CA TYR A 332 8.53 -5.68 6.05
C TYR A 332 7.91 -4.55 5.22
N ASN A 333 7.01 -3.76 5.82
CA ASN A 333 6.38 -2.64 5.14
C ASN A 333 7.39 -1.58 4.70
N PHE A 334 8.42 -1.29 5.50
CA PHE A 334 9.46 -0.35 5.12
C PHE A 334 10.14 -0.73 3.80
N LEU A 335 10.65 -1.97 3.69
CA LEU A 335 11.27 -2.44 2.44
C LEU A 335 10.25 -2.53 1.31
N ARG A 336 9.06 -3.04 1.58
CA ARG A 336 7.98 -3.16 0.59
C ARG A 336 7.63 -1.80 -0.03
N TRP A 337 7.42 -0.77 0.79
CA TRP A 337 7.10 0.58 0.32
C TRP A 337 8.28 1.30 -0.34
N LEU A 338 9.52 0.96 0.00
CA LEU A 338 10.67 1.44 -0.78
C LEU A 338 10.63 0.94 -2.23
N GLY A 339 10.29 -0.33 -2.44
CA GLY A 339 10.08 -0.87 -3.80
C GLY A 339 8.99 -0.12 -4.56
N ALA A 340 7.87 0.14 -3.90
CA ALA A 340 6.78 0.96 -4.44
C ALA A 340 7.19 2.40 -4.75
N ALA A 341 8.05 3.01 -3.94
CA ALA A 341 8.46 4.39 -4.12
C ALA A 341 9.29 4.59 -5.39
N PHE A 342 10.21 3.66 -5.69
CA PHE A 342 11.07 3.80 -6.87
C PHE A 342 10.44 3.31 -8.17
N ALA A 343 9.43 2.43 -8.11
CA ALA A 343 8.79 1.87 -9.30
C ALA A 343 8.21 2.90 -10.26
N PRO A 344 7.35 3.84 -9.83
CA PRO A 344 6.74 4.85 -10.67
C PRO A 344 7.78 5.70 -11.41
N LEU A 345 8.72 6.31 -10.67
CA LEU A 345 9.78 7.14 -11.26
C LEU A 345 10.64 6.36 -12.26
N LEU A 346 11.15 5.18 -11.86
CA LEU A 346 12.01 4.40 -12.74
C LEU A 346 11.24 3.88 -13.96
N SER A 347 9.97 3.49 -13.80
CA SER A 347 9.11 3.09 -14.92
C SER A 347 8.90 4.25 -15.90
N GLY A 348 8.65 5.46 -15.39
CA GLY A 348 8.58 6.66 -16.22
C GLY A 348 9.87 6.94 -17.00
N VAL A 349 11.03 6.86 -16.35
CA VAL A 349 12.34 7.07 -16.98
C VAL A 349 12.65 6.01 -18.03
N ILE A 350 12.46 4.73 -17.70
CA ILE A 350 12.68 3.59 -18.61
C ILE A 350 11.72 3.67 -19.81
N GLY A 351 10.45 3.99 -19.54
CA GLY A 351 9.42 4.14 -20.56
C GLY A 351 9.74 5.24 -21.56
N ASN A 352 10.29 6.35 -21.08
CA ASN A 352 10.71 7.48 -21.91
C ASN A 352 12.02 7.22 -22.67
N ALA A 353 12.98 6.49 -22.07
CA ALA A 353 14.30 6.26 -22.64
C ALA A 353 14.36 5.08 -23.62
N VAL A 354 13.52 4.05 -23.43
CA VAL A 354 13.58 2.79 -24.19
C VAL A 354 12.33 2.58 -25.03
N ALA A 355 11.19 2.33 -24.38
CA ALA A 355 9.89 2.16 -25.01
C ALA A 355 8.77 2.18 -23.94
N PRO A 356 7.54 2.64 -24.25
CA PRO A 356 6.44 2.69 -23.29
C PRO A 356 6.14 1.36 -22.59
N GLN A 357 6.32 0.22 -23.26
CA GLN A 357 6.09 -1.10 -22.68
C GLN A 357 7.28 -1.65 -21.88
N ALA A 358 8.50 -1.10 -22.05
CA ALA A 358 9.73 -1.62 -21.45
C ALA A 358 9.70 -1.74 -19.90
N PRO A 359 9.03 -0.86 -19.14
CA PRO A 359 8.92 -1.00 -17.69
C PRO A 359 8.32 -2.33 -17.24
N PHE A 360 7.39 -2.92 -17.99
CA PHE A 360 6.81 -4.22 -17.63
C PHE A 360 7.82 -5.36 -17.73
N LEU A 361 8.75 -5.30 -18.70
CA LEU A 361 9.81 -6.29 -18.81
C LEU A 361 10.79 -6.19 -17.64
N VAL A 362 11.17 -4.97 -17.25
CA VAL A 362 12.02 -4.74 -16.07
C VAL A 362 11.32 -5.24 -14.81
N ALA A 363 10.04 -4.90 -14.62
CA ALA A 363 9.23 -5.41 -13.53
C ALA A 363 9.14 -6.96 -13.53
N ALA A 364 9.01 -7.59 -14.71
CA ALA A 364 8.96 -9.04 -14.83
C ALA A 364 10.29 -9.69 -14.41
N ILE A 365 11.42 -9.12 -14.83
CA ILE A 365 12.77 -9.56 -14.43
C ILE A 365 12.95 -9.44 -12.92
N LEU A 366 12.52 -8.34 -12.30
CA LEU A 366 12.58 -8.17 -10.85
C LEU A 366 11.64 -9.15 -10.12
N GLY A 367 10.47 -9.47 -10.68
CA GLY A 367 9.58 -10.51 -10.18
C GLY A 367 10.18 -11.93 -10.25
N LEU A 368 10.90 -12.24 -11.34
CA LEU A 368 11.64 -13.50 -11.47
C LEU A 368 12.83 -13.56 -10.51
N LEU A 369 13.52 -12.43 -10.30
CA LEU A 369 14.57 -12.32 -9.30
C LEU A 369 14.01 -12.51 -7.88
N ALA A 370 12.83 -11.94 -7.59
CA ALA A 370 12.11 -12.16 -6.33
C ALA A 370 11.79 -13.65 -6.12
N PHE A 371 11.39 -14.36 -7.17
CA PHE A 371 11.19 -15.82 -7.15
C PHE A 371 12.50 -16.56 -6.85
N VAL A 372 13.58 -16.27 -7.59
CA VAL A 372 14.90 -16.90 -7.39
C VAL A 372 15.36 -16.70 -5.94
N ILE A 373 15.27 -15.47 -5.42
CA ILE A 373 15.60 -15.15 -4.03
C ILE A 373 14.81 -16.04 -3.08
N MET A 374 13.50 -16.24 -3.29
CA MET A 374 12.64 -17.07 -2.44
C MET A 374 12.93 -18.57 -2.52
N VAL A 375 13.47 -19.07 -3.62
CA VAL A 375 13.82 -20.49 -3.80
C VAL A 375 15.15 -20.84 -3.11
N ILE A 376 16.08 -19.88 -3.01
CA ILE A 376 17.38 -20.10 -2.35
C ILE A 376 17.15 -20.61 -0.92
N LYS A 377 17.72 -21.77 -0.59
CA LYS A 377 17.65 -22.32 0.76
C LYS A 377 18.50 -21.47 1.69
N VAL A 378 17.86 -20.93 2.71
CA VAL A 378 18.51 -20.20 3.78
C VAL A 378 18.54 -21.10 5.01
N LYS A 379 19.70 -21.24 5.66
CA LYS A 379 19.78 -21.92 6.96
C LYS A 379 18.91 -21.16 7.96
N THR A 380 17.82 -21.79 8.39
CA THR A 380 17.06 -21.33 9.55
C THR A 380 18.01 -21.45 10.75
N THR A 381 18.31 -20.36 11.44
CA THR A 381 19.09 -20.42 12.67
C THR A 381 18.20 -21.05 13.76
N SER A 382 17.98 -22.35 13.69
CA SER A 382 17.40 -23.14 14.77
C SER A 382 18.53 -23.42 15.77
N GLN A 383 18.79 -22.48 16.68
CA GLN A 383 19.50 -22.70 17.96
C GLN A 383 19.65 -21.36 18.71
N THR A 384 18.60 -20.93 19.39
CA THR A 384 18.74 -20.07 20.58
C THR A 384 17.61 -20.38 21.57
N ASN A 385 17.35 -21.68 21.79
CA ASN A 385 16.44 -22.16 22.83
C ASN A 385 17.17 -22.58 24.14
N GLU A 386 18.46 -22.26 24.30
CA GLU A 386 19.21 -22.57 25.54
C GLU A 386 19.60 -21.35 26.39
N ALA A 387 19.25 -20.12 26.00
CA ALA A 387 19.68 -18.92 26.72
C ALA A 387 18.58 -18.21 27.54
N VAL A 388 17.42 -18.84 27.76
CA VAL A 388 16.33 -18.29 28.59
C VAL A 388 15.97 -19.20 29.77
N SER A 389 16.75 -20.26 30.02
CA SER A 389 16.60 -21.11 31.22
C SER A 389 17.74 -20.95 32.23
N LYS A 390 18.28 -19.74 32.40
CA LYS A 390 19.07 -19.36 33.58
C LYS A 390 18.76 -17.92 33.99
#